data_AF-A0A502TMP6-F1
#
_entry.id   AF-A0A502TMP6-F1
#
_cell.length_a   1.000
_cell.length_b   1.000
_cell.length_c   1.000
_cell.angle_alpha   90.00
_cell.angle_beta   90.00
_cell.angle_gamma   90.00
#
_symmetry.space_group_name_H-M   'P 1'
#
loop_
_entity.id
_entity.type
_entity.pdbx_description
1 polymer ?
#
loop_
_entity_poly.entity_id
_entity_poly.type
_entity_poly.pdbx_seq_one_letter_code
_entity_poly.pdbx_strand_id
1 'polypeptide(L)'
;MGPRQFAIYDYSFQVVCVDAEGNVIEKIGEMNNGAVARAAFEAAATQYAWSTIRLRNGARIMEDVRTGGYDSETKTIPIIERRS
;
A
#
# COMPACT_ATOMS: atom_id res chain seq x y z
N MET A 1 -4.60 40.17 3.43
CA MET A 1 -4.05 39.04 2.67
C MET A 1 -4.15 37.81 3.56
N GLY A 2 -5.10 36.90 3.29
CA GLY A 2 -5.29 35.70 4.10
C GLY A 2 -4.13 34.70 3.94
N PRO A 3 -3.92 33.79 4.90
CA PRO A 3 -2.85 32.80 4.81
C PRO A 3 -3.06 31.95 3.56
N ARG A 4 -2.06 31.95 2.70
CA ARG A 4 -1.99 31.11 1.51
C ARG A 4 -1.99 29.66 1.97
N GLN A 5 -3.18 29.06 1.89
CA GLN A 5 -3.47 27.68 1.51
C GLN A 5 -2.24 26.77 1.60
N PHE A 6 -2.25 25.90 2.62
CA PHE A 6 -1.32 24.78 2.77
C PHE A 6 -1.01 24.17 1.41
N ALA A 7 0.22 24.34 0.94
CA ALA A 7 0.73 23.58 -0.18
C ALA A 7 0.82 22.13 0.29
N ILE A 8 -0.28 21.39 0.13
CA ILE A 8 -0.28 19.93 0.21
C ILE A 8 0.64 19.51 -0.92
N TYR A 9 1.88 19.13 -0.59
CA TYR A 9 2.78 18.50 -1.55
C TYR A 9 2.14 17.16 -1.94
N ASP A 10 1.38 17.18 -3.03
CA ASP A 10 0.42 16.15 -3.44
C ASP A 10 1.06 14.89 -4.05
N TYR A 11 2.29 14.53 -3.64
CA TYR A 11 3.04 13.41 -4.23
C TYR A 11 3.87 12.62 -3.20
N SER A 12 3.23 12.20 -2.12
CA SER A 12 3.78 11.15 -1.27
C SER A 12 3.09 9.83 -1.63
N PHE A 13 3.80 8.92 -2.30
CA PHE A 13 3.33 7.56 -2.47
C PHE A 13 3.25 6.91 -1.09
N GLN A 14 2.13 6.26 -0.79
CA GLN A 14 1.92 5.60 0.48
C GLN A 14 1.57 4.14 0.23
N VAL A 15 2.25 3.27 0.97
CA VAL A 15 1.94 1.85 1.06
C VAL A 15 1.25 1.66 2.41
N VAL A 16 -0.01 1.21 2.36
CA VAL A 16 -0.86 1.05 3.54
C VAL A 16 -1.48 -0.33 3.55
N CYS A 17 -1.73 -0.87 4.74
CA CYS A 17 -2.60 -2.02 4.92
C CYS A 17 -4.00 -1.50 5.23
N VAL A 18 -5.02 -2.10 4.61
CA VAL A 18 -6.42 -1.71 4.78
C VAL A 18 -7.28 -2.86 5.30
N ASP A 19 -8.34 -2.54 6.03
CA ASP A 19 -9.36 -3.49 6.41
C ASP A 19 -10.31 -3.83 5.24
N ALA A 20 -11.33 -4.64 5.51
CA ALA A 20 -12.34 -5.04 4.52
C ALA A 20 -13.22 -3.87 4.04
N GLU A 21 -13.35 -2.81 4.84
CA GLU A 21 -14.10 -1.59 4.51
C GLU A 21 -13.24 -0.57 3.76
N GLY A 22 -11.93 -0.83 3.64
CA GLY A 22 -10.96 0.02 2.97
C GLY A 22 -10.36 1.10 3.86
N ASN A 23 -10.59 1.06 5.18
CA ASN A 23 -9.96 1.95 6.13
C ASN A 23 -8.50 1.54 6.34
N VAL A 24 -7.62 2.52 6.52
CA VAL A 24 -6.20 2.26 6.78
C VAL A 24 -6.04 1.75 8.21
N ILE A 25 -5.59 0.51 8.34
CA ILE A 25 -5.23 -0.10 9.63
C ILE A 25 -3.77 0.15 9.97
N GLU A 26 -2.91 0.20 8.96
CA GLU A 26 -1.47 0.41 9.15
C GLU A 26 -0.86 1.16 7.98
N LYS A 27 0.11 2.04 8.27
CA LYS A 27 0.93 2.72 7.27
C LYS A 27 2.31 2.08 7.23
N ILE A 28 2.58 1.31 6.17
CA ILE A 28 3.81 0.55 5.99
C ILE A 28 4.95 1.48 5.56
N GLY A 29 4.66 2.46 4.72
CA GLY A 29 5.67 3.40 4.27
C GLY A 29 5.11 4.60 3.52
N GLU A 30 5.89 5.67 3.50
CA GLU A 30 5.67 6.84 2.65
C GLU A 30 6.96 7.16 1.90
N MET A 31 6.85 7.33 0.59
CA MET A 31 7.98 7.57 -0.29
C MET A 31 7.66 8.65 -1.31
N ASN A 32 8.66 9.47 -1.65
CA ASN A 32 8.52 10.49 -2.71
C ASN A 32 8.79 9.91 -4.11
N ASN A 33 9.38 8.71 -4.20
CA ASN A 33 9.74 8.06 -5.46
C ASN A 33 8.82 6.86 -5.71
N GLY A 34 8.12 6.86 -6.84
CA GLY A 34 7.17 5.80 -7.21
C GLY A 34 7.82 4.43 -7.43
N ALA A 35 9.06 4.36 -7.91
CA ALA A 35 9.77 3.09 -8.07
C ALA A 35 10.11 2.47 -6.72
N VAL A 36 10.51 3.29 -5.74
CA VAL A 36 10.78 2.84 -4.37
C VAL A 36 9.47 2.43 -3.69
N ALA A 37 8.39 3.19 -3.88
CA ALA A 37 7.08 2.85 -3.35
C ALA A 37 6.56 1.53 -3.92
N ARG A 38 6.76 1.29 -5.21
CA ARG A 38 6.38 0.02 -5.84
C ARG A 38 7.21 -1.15 -5.33
N ALA A 39 8.52 -0.97 -5.17
CA ALA A 39 9.38 -2.00 -4.58
C ALA A 39 8.95 -2.34 -3.14
N ALA A 40 8.62 -1.33 -2.33
CA ALA A 40 8.11 -1.53 -0.98
C ALA A 40 6.73 -2.18 -0.94
N PHE A 41 5.85 -1.85 -1.90
CA PHE A 41 4.55 -2.48 -2.06
C PHE A 41 4.69 -3.98 -2.38
N GLU A 42 5.55 -4.34 -3.34
CA GLU A 42 5.83 -5.75 -3.66
C GLU A 42 6.48 -6.49 -2.49
N ALA A 43 7.40 -5.83 -1.76
CA ALA A 43 7.99 -6.41 -0.56
C ALA A 43 6.92 -6.68 0.51
N ALA A 44 6.02 -5.72 0.75
CA ALA A 44 4.91 -5.89 1.69
C ALA A 44 3.99 -7.05 1.30
N ALA A 45 3.66 -7.20 0.01
CA ALA A 45 2.84 -8.31 -0.48
C ALA A 45 3.45 -9.70 -0.18
N THR A 46 4.76 -9.80 0.03
CA THR A 46 5.44 -11.06 0.37
C THR A 46 5.57 -11.33 1.87
N GLN A 47 5.34 -10.33 2.72
CA GLN A 47 5.54 -10.44 4.18
C GLN A 47 4.23 -10.41 4.98
N TYR A 48 3.20 -9.73 4.48
CA TYR A 48 1.93 -9.56 5.20
C TYR A 48 0.94 -10.63 4.77
N ALA A 49 0.61 -11.57 5.66
CA ALA A 49 -0.39 -12.60 5.41
C ALA A 49 -1.82 -12.08 5.69
N TRP A 50 -2.81 -12.62 4.99
CA TRP A 50 -4.24 -12.30 5.18
C TRP A 50 -4.55 -10.80 5.18
N SER A 51 -3.83 -10.04 4.36
CA SER A 51 -3.84 -8.58 4.40
C SER A 51 -4.20 -8.01 3.04
N THR A 52 -4.81 -6.83 3.02
CA THR A 52 -4.98 -6.05 1.80
C THR A 52 -4.00 -4.89 1.83
N ILE A 53 -2.99 -4.96 0.96
CA ILE A 53 -1.99 -3.92 0.80
C ILE A 53 -2.43 -3.01 -0.33
N ARG A 54 -2.37 -1.70 -0.09
CA ARG A 54 -2.78 -0.65 -1.01
C ARG A 54 -1.64 0.31 -1.27
N LEU A 55 -1.33 0.52 -2.54
CA LEU A 55 -0.47 1.61 -3.00
C LEU A 55 -1.35 2.77 -3.44
N ARG A 56 -1.14 3.94 -2.83
CA ARG A 56 -1.81 5.19 -3.22
C ARG A 56 -0.81 6.31 -3.47
N ASN A 57 -1.18 7.25 -4.32
CA ASN A 57 -0.47 8.50 -4.53
C ASN A 57 -1.42 9.65 -4.19
N GLY A 58 -1.21 10.29 -3.04
CA GLY A 58 -2.19 11.20 -2.44
C GLY A 58 -3.53 10.50 -2.21
N ALA A 59 -4.61 11.07 -2.75
CA ALA A 59 -5.96 10.51 -2.68
C ALA A 59 -6.23 9.37 -3.69
N ARG A 60 -5.36 9.19 -4.69
CA ARG A 60 -5.56 8.22 -5.77
C ARG A 60 -5.05 6.85 -5.38
N ILE A 61 -5.93 5.84 -5.40
CA ILE A 61 -5.54 4.43 -5.33
C ILE A 61 -4.90 4.04 -6.65
N MET A 62 -3.70 3.48 -6.59
CA MET A 62 -2.96 3.03 -7.76
C MET A 62 -3.00 1.52 -7.94
N GLU A 63 -2.92 0.77 -6.84
CA GLU A 63 -2.90 -0.68 -6.88
C GLU A 63 -3.32 -1.26 -5.53
N ASP A 64 -4.09 -2.35 -5.55
CA ASP A 64 -4.46 -3.13 -4.38
C ASP A 64 -4.05 -4.59 -4.58
N VAL A 65 -3.43 -5.19 -3.55
CA VAL A 65 -3.08 -6.60 -3.51
C VAL A 65 -3.66 -7.21 -2.24
N ARG A 66 -4.41 -8.30 -2.41
CA ARG A 66 -4.88 -9.12 -1.31
C ARG A 66 -4.02 -10.37 -1.19
N THR A 67 -3.45 -10.58 -0.02
CA THR A 67 -2.60 -11.72 0.29
C THR A 67 -3.37 -12.81 1.03
N GLY A 68 -2.95 -14.06 0.83
CA GLY A 68 -3.45 -15.22 1.56
C GLY A 68 -2.64 -15.55 2.79
N GLY A 69 -2.86 -16.75 3.33
CA GLY A 69 -2.09 -17.26 4.47
C GLY A 69 -0.68 -17.67 4.07
N TYR A 70 0.24 -17.61 5.03
CA TYR A 70 1.58 -18.18 4.86
C TYR A 70 1.48 -19.69 4.63
N ASP A 71 2.03 -20.14 3.50
CA ASP A 71 2.13 -21.55 3.16
C ASP A 71 3.46 -22.10 3.71
N SER A 72 3.36 -23.08 4.61
CA SER A 72 4.53 -23.68 5.27
C SER A 72 5.37 -24.55 4.34
N GLU A 73 4.79 -25.08 3.25
CA GLU A 73 5.49 -25.92 2.29
C GLU A 73 6.31 -25.08 1.33
N THR A 74 5.70 -24.05 0.74
CA THR A 74 6.38 -23.15 -0.20
C THR A 74 7.18 -22.05 0.48
N LYS A 75 6.92 -21.80 1.78
CA LYS A 75 7.47 -20.69 2.55
C LYS A 75 7.17 -19.33 1.93
N THR A 76 6.02 -19.21 1.28
CA THR A 76 5.57 -17.99 0.60
C THR A 76 4.18 -17.57 1.05
N ILE A 77 3.86 -16.32 0.78
CA ILE A 77 2.51 -15.78 0.93
C ILE A 77 1.91 -15.64 -0.48
N PRO A 78 0.83 -16.37 -0.81
CA PRO A 78 0.22 -16.29 -2.12
C PRO A 78 -0.56 -14.98 -2.26
N ILE A 79 -0.57 -14.42 -3.47
CA ILE A 79 -1.45 -13.31 -3.83
C ILE A 79 -2.78 -13.91 -4.27
N ILE A 80 -3.85 -13.60 -3.55
CA ILE A 80 -5.21 -14.06 -3.87
C ILE A 80 -5.79 -13.18 -4.97
N GLU A 81 -5.56 -11.87 -4.90
CA GLU A 81 -6.17 -10.91 -5.80
C GLU A 81 -5.24 -9.70 -6.01
N ARG A 82 -5.21 -9.18 -7.24
CA ARG A 82 -4.52 -7.95 -7.59
C ARG A 82 -5.44 -7.09 -8.45
N ARG A 83 -5.56 -5.81 -8.10
CA ARG A 83 -6.36 -4.80 -8.82
C ARG A 83 -5.49 -3.58 -9.10
N SER A 84 -5.55 -3.06 -10.33
CA SER A 84 -4.72 -1.95 -10.85
C SER A 84 -5.59 -0.88 -11.48
#